data_AF-A0A3B8Z7T7-F1
#
_entry.id   AF-A0A3B8Z7T7-F1
#
_cell.length_a   1.000
_cell.length_b   1.000
_cell.length_c   1.000
_cell.angle_alpha   90.00
_cell.angle_beta   90.00
_cell.angle_gamma   90.00
#
_symmetry.space_group_name_H-M   'P 1'
#
loop_
_entity.id
_entity.type
_entity.pdbx_description
1 polymer ?
#
loop_
_entity_poly.entity_id
_entity_poly.type
_entity_poly.pdbx_seq_one_letter_code
_entity_poly.pdbx_strand_id
1 'polypeptide(L)'
;GDVVIVGSAMTEGTDYLEAPPGHVRGFNARTGEVEWVFHTIPQPGEYGYDSWPSEAWSHTGGANVWTHMSVDEELGLVYLPIGTTVPDYYGGHRRGDNLFSNSLVALNAKTGERVWHYQMVHHSVWDYDPPAAPNLIDIVVDGREIKAVAQITKQGFTFVFDRATGEPVWPIEERVVPQSEVIGESTSSTQPFPTKPPLFLTNGATENDLIDFTPEIRAEALEIFQQYNSGPLYTPPALGDNIIRPGWSGGANWWGAAFDPETNNLFVPSWAHFSTVNIQPPQDPNSDLTIRPRVRDLSGPRGLPLFKPPYSQLVAFDMNAGEKLWHEPVGEGPREHPDLQGLELPPMGNFEKLGGPLLTKTMLFIGQGFETNRLGAYDKATGEELWWIQLPARFHAAPITYMADGKQYIVFALGGGVGGEIERLMALALP
;
A
#
# COMPACT_ATOMS: atom_id res chain seq x y z
N GLY A 1 25.91 9.54 -6.76
CA GLY A 1 26.54 10.10 -5.53
C GLY A 1 27.26 9.00 -4.77
N ASP A 2 28.03 9.33 -3.72
CA ASP A 2 28.72 8.35 -2.84
C ASP A 2 27.94 8.05 -1.54
N VAL A 3 26.61 8.24 -1.52
CA VAL A 3 25.75 7.99 -0.33
C VAL A 3 24.82 6.80 -0.59
N VAL A 4 24.85 5.81 0.30
CA VAL A 4 23.88 4.71 0.37
C VAL A 4 22.81 5.07 1.40
N ILE A 5 21.55 5.14 0.98
CA ILE A 5 20.43 5.53 1.84
C ILE A 5 19.66 4.27 2.25
N VAL A 6 19.44 4.10 3.56
CA VAL A 6 18.90 2.87 4.12
C VAL A 6 17.73 3.19 5.06
N GLY A 7 16.60 2.54 4.80
CA GLY A 7 15.43 2.52 5.68
C GLY A 7 15.44 1.31 6.62
N SER A 8 14.28 0.88 7.09
CA SER A 8 14.13 -0.29 7.96
C SER A 8 12.77 -0.94 7.83
N ALA A 9 12.73 -2.28 7.87
CA ALA A 9 11.51 -3.03 8.12
C ALA A 9 11.43 -3.36 9.62
N MET A 10 10.27 -3.14 10.23
CA MET A 10 10.08 -3.19 11.69
C MET A 10 8.82 -3.99 12.02
N THR A 11 8.73 -4.50 13.25
CA THR A 11 7.54 -5.22 13.70
C THR A 11 6.39 -4.25 13.94
N GLU A 12 5.29 -4.44 13.22
CA GLU A 12 4.04 -3.65 13.30
C GLU A 12 3.27 -3.85 14.63
N GLY A 13 3.43 -5.01 15.25
CA GLY A 13 2.83 -5.36 16.55
C GLY A 13 3.88 -5.49 17.66
N THR A 14 3.62 -4.85 18.79
CA THR A 14 4.47 -4.94 19.99
C THR A 14 3.61 -5.27 21.21
N ASP A 15 4.22 -5.91 22.21
CA ASP A 15 3.59 -6.12 23.52
C ASP A 15 3.98 -5.00 24.50
N TYR A 16 4.87 -4.12 24.07
CA TYR A 16 5.43 -3.01 24.84
C TYR A 16 5.20 -1.67 24.15
N LEU A 17 5.02 -0.62 24.94
CA LEU A 17 4.88 0.76 24.50
C LEU A 17 6.15 1.25 23.82
N GLU A 18 7.31 0.85 24.35
CA GLU A 18 8.61 1.18 23.76
C GLU A 18 8.86 0.36 22.49
N ALA A 19 9.11 1.06 21.38
CA ALA A 19 9.50 0.46 20.12
C ALA A 19 10.59 1.28 19.43
N PRO A 20 11.49 0.63 18.67
CA PRO A 20 12.57 1.34 18.00
C PRO A 20 12.01 2.26 16.89
N PRO A 21 12.64 3.43 16.66
CA PRO A 21 12.21 4.33 15.59
C PRO A 21 12.78 3.91 14.22
N GLY A 22 12.01 4.19 13.17
CA GLY A 22 12.30 3.89 11.77
C GLY A 22 13.17 4.90 11.04
N HIS A 23 14.13 5.49 11.73
CA HIS A 23 14.97 6.57 11.19
C HIS A 23 15.76 6.13 9.95
N VAL A 24 15.80 7.01 8.95
CA VAL A 24 16.52 6.79 7.69
C VAL A 24 17.94 7.32 7.83
N ARG A 25 18.92 6.58 7.30
CA ARG A 25 20.34 6.93 7.42
C ARG A 25 21.01 6.98 6.06
N GLY A 26 21.87 7.97 5.87
CA GLY A 26 22.80 8.04 4.75
C GLY A 26 24.19 7.58 5.19
N PHE A 27 24.76 6.64 4.44
CA PHE A 27 26.09 6.10 4.68
C PHE A 27 27.02 6.45 3.54
N ASN A 28 28.28 6.75 3.86
CA ASN A 28 29.33 6.82 2.87
C ASN A 28 29.51 5.45 2.19
N ALA A 29 29.35 5.37 0.87
CA ALA A 29 29.39 4.13 0.12
C ALA A 29 30.75 3.39 0.18
N ARG A 30 31.84 4.09 0.55
CA ARG A 30 33.20 3.55 0.57
C ARG A 30 33.67 3.19 1.97
N THR A 31 33.33 4.00 2.97
CA THR A 31 33.78 3.81 4.35
C THR A 31 32.74 3.13 5.23
N GLY A 32 31.46 3.20 4.87
CA GLY A 32 30.35 2.74 5.70
C GLY A 32 30.04 3.66 6.88
N GLU A 33 30.68 4.83 6.97
CA GLU A 33 30.41 5.82 8.02
C GLU A 33 29.03 6.47 7.81
N VAL A 34 28.32 6.77 8.90
CA VAL A 34 27.05 7.51 8.85
C VAL A 34 27.36 8.98 8.55
N GLU A 35 26.85 9.47 7.42
CA GLU A 35 26.98 10.87 6.98
C GLU A 35 25.84 11.72 7.56
N TRP A 36 24.63 11.16 7.64
CA TRP A 36 23.46 11.83 8.21
C TRP A 36 22.41 10.83 8.70
N VAL A 37 21.54 11.30 9.60
CA VAL A 37 20.36 10.59 10.10
C VAL A 37 19.16 11.53 9.96
N PHE A 38 18.10 11.05 9.32
CA PHE A 38 16.81 11.72 9.31
C PHE A 38 15.89 11.06 10.34
N HIS A 39 15.54 11.81 11.38
CA HIS A 39 14.63 11.36 12.41
C HIS A 39 13.18 11.42 11.91
N THR A 40 12.65 10.26 11.49
CA THR A 40 11.26 10.11 11.04
C THR A 40 10.23 10.36 12.16
N ILE A 41 10.64 10.13 13.40
CA ILE A 41 9.98 10.60 14.62
C ILE A 41 10.85 11.75 15.15
N PRO A 42 10.42 13.02 15.00
CA PRO A 42 11.23 14.18 15.34
C PRO A 42 11.60 14.25 16.83
N GLN A 43 12.83 14.67 17.10
CA GLN A 43 13.34 14.93 18.44
C GLN A 43 13.08 16.38 18.89
N PRO A 44 13.23 16.71 20.18
CA PRO A 44 13.05 18.07 20.67
C PRO A 44 13.88 19.10 19.87
N GLY A 45 13.19 20.12 19.32
CA GLY A 45 13.80 21.17 18.50
C GLY A 45 13.80 20.89 16.99
N GLU A 46 13.36 19.71 16.55
CA GLU A 46 13.22 19.37 15.14
C GLU A 46 11.82 19.71 14.60
N TYR A 47 11.73 19.96 13.29
CA TYR A 47 10.44 20.20 12.64
C TYR A 47 9.52 18.99 12.80
N GLY A 48 8.26 19.23 13.15
CA GLY A 48 7.24 18.21 13.33
C GLY A 48 7.14 17.70 14.77
N TYR A 49 8.10 18.01 15.64
CA TYR A 49 8.05 17.65 17.07
C TYR A 49 6.77 18.11 17.77
N ASP A 50 6.30 19.33 17.45
CA ASP A 50 5.07 19.89 18.04
C ASP A 50 3.79 19.16 17.63
N SER A 51 3.85 18.22 16.67
CA SER A 51 2.72 17.35 16.31
C SER A 51 2.60 16.10 17.20
N TRP A 52 3.42 16.00 18.26
CA TRP A 52 3.48 14.90 19.20
C TRP A 52 3.39 15.38 20.65
N PRO A 53 3.02 14.51 21.60
CA PRO A 53 3.27 14.73 23.01
C PRO A 53 4.78 14.83 23.27
N SER A 54 5.19 15.66 24.24
CA SER A 54 6.61 16.02 24.44
C SER A 54 7.56 14.83 24.65
N GLU A 55 7.07 13.75 25.25
CA GLU A 55 7.86 12.55 25.55
C GLU A 55 7.62 11.40 24.55
N ALA A 56 6.74 11.56 23.57
CA ALA A 56 6.36 10.45 22.66
C ALA A 56 7.54 9.94 21.83
N TRP A 57 8.46 10.83 21.44
CA TRP A 57 9.64 10.49 20.66
C TRP A 57 10.58 9.50 21.36
N SER A 58 10.55 9.42 22.69
CA SER A 58 11.49 8.57 23.45
C SER A 58 11.03 7.11 23.56
N HIS A 59 9.80 6.81 23.19
CA HIS A 59 9.23 5.46 23.31
C HIS A 59 8.44 5.01 22.08
N THR A 60 7.91 5.92 21.28
CA THR A 60 7.18 5.54 20.06
C THR A 60 8.14 5.04 19.00
N GLY A 61 7.77 3.95 18.32
CA GLY A 61 8.53 3.37 17.22
C GLY A 61 7.77 3.34 15.89
N GLY A 62 8.34 2.65 14.91
CA GLY A 62 7.81 2.62 13.55
C GLY A 62 8.15 3.90 12.79
N ALA A 63 7.21 4.43 12.01
CA ALA A 63 7.46 5.54 11.07
C ALA A 63 8.70 5.26 10.22
N ASN A 64 8.73 4.07 9.63
CA ASN A 64 9.88 3.52 8.92
C ASN A 64 9.66 3.53 7.40
N VAL A 65 10.75 3.47 6.66
CA VAL A 65 10.74 3.16 5.23
C VAL A 65 11.11 1.69 5.06
N TRP A 66 10.11 0.80 5.03
CA TRP A 66 10.31 -0.64 4.87
C TRP A 66 10.37 -1.11 3.41
N THR A 67 10.12 -0.18 2.48
CA THR A 67 10.02 -0.43 1.05
C THR A 67 11.18 0.22 0.31
N HIS A 68 11.08 0.28 -1.02
CA HIS A 68 12.02 1.01 -1.86
C HIS A 68 11.78 2.52 -1.80
N MET A 69 12.81 3.28 -2.17
CA MET A 69 12.77 4.74 -2.33
C MET A 69 13.01 5.09 -3.79
N SER A 70 12.64 6.30 -4.19
CA SER A 70 12.98 6.85 -5.50
C SER A 70 13.97 8.00 -5.36
N VAL A 71 14.83 8.18 -6.35
CA VAL A 71 15.85 9.24 -6.37
C VAL A 71 15.75 10.00 -7.69
N ASP A 72 15.69 11.33 -7.61
CA ASP A 72 15.92 12.21 -8.75
C ASP A 72 17.36 12.72 -8.67
N GLU A 73 18.22 12.24 -9.56
CA GLU A 73 19.64 12.62 -9.58
C GLU A 73 19.87 14.06 -10.04
N GLU A 74 18.99 14.62 -10.86
CA GLU A 74 19.10 16.00 -11.36
C GLU A 74 18.80 17.00 -10.24
N LEU A 75 17.76 16.74 -9.46
CA LEU A 75 17.41 17.54 -8.28
C LEU A 75 18.25 17.20 -7.05
N GLY A 76 18.91 16.04 -7.03
CA GLY A 76 19.64 15.52 -5.88
C GLY A 76 18.72 15.15 -4.71
N LEU A 77 17.48 14.73 -5.00
CA LEU A 77 16.46 14.42 -4.00
C LEU A 77 16.19 12.93 -3.91
N VAL A 78 15.97 12.45 -2.68
CA VAL A 78 15.40 11.12 -2.39
C VAL A 78 13.99 11.29 -1.83
N TYR A 79 13.07 10.43 -2.26
CA TYR A 79 11.67 10.42 -1.81
C TYR A 79 11.43 9.20 -0.94
N LEU A 80 11.04 9.46 0.31
CA LEU A 80 10.85 8.49 1.38
C LEU A 80 9.35 8.23 1.60
N PRO A 81 8.83 7.05 1.23
CA PRO A 81 7.50 6.62 1.65
C PRO A 81 7.57 6.11 3.10
N ILE A 82 7.19 6.97 4.06
CA ILE A 82 7.25 6.67 5.49
C ILE A 82 5.93 6.04 5.94
N GLY A 83 6.03 4.87 6.58
CA GLY A 83 4.90 4.12 7.13
C GLY A 83 4.33 4.64 8.44
N THR A 84 3.46 3.84 9.03
CA THR A 84 2.74 4.06 10.28
C THR A 84 3.66 3.87 11.50
N THR A 85 3.30 4.53 12.59
CA THR A 85 3.89 4.34 13.93
C THR A 85 3.25 3.18 14.65
N VAL A 86 4.02 2.46 15.46
CA VAL A 86 3.49 1.31 16.19
C VAL A 86 2.94 1.68 17.58
N PRO A 87 1.92 0.93 18.09
CA PRO A 87 1.07 -0.01 17.36
C PRO A 87 0.18 0.66 16.29
N ASP A 88 -0.13 -0.09 15.25
CA ASP A 88 -0.74 0.45 14.02
C ASP A 88 -2.23 0.79 14.10
N TYR A 89 -2.94 0.25 15.09
CA TYR A 89 -4.41 0.33 15.21
C TYR A 89 -4.88 1.11 16.46
N TYR A 90 -3.96 1.75 17.17
CA TYR A 90 -4.24 2.57 18.35
C TYR A 90 -3.12 3.61 18.54
N GLY A 91 -3.48 4.88 18.75
CA GLY A 91 -2.58 6.02 18.84
C GLY A 91 -2.63 6.79 20.17
N GLY A 92 -3.31 6.28 21.20
CA GLY A 92 -3.59 7.05 22.41
C GLY A 92 -2.37 7.51 23.22
N HIS A 93 -1.22 6.86 23.07
CA HIS A 93 0.08 7.28 23.63
C HIS A 93 0.82 8.33 22.79
N ARG A 94 0.43 8.48 21.53
CA ARG A 94 1.03 9.35 20.52
C ARG A 94 -0.02 10.29 19.92
N ARG A 95 -0.79 11.00 20.74
CA ARG A 95 -1.83 11.92 20.23
C ARG A 95 -1.25 13.02 19.34
N GLY A 96 -2.00 13.43 18.33
CA GLY A 96 -1.58 14.46 17.36
C GLY A 96 -1.23 13.86 16.00
N ASP A 97 -0.89 14.71 15.04
CA ASP A 97 -0.76 14.28 13.64
C ASP A 97 0.35 13.26 13.41
N ASN A 98 1.34 13.19 14.30
CA ASN A 98 2.44 12.23 14.25
C ASN A 98 3.40 12.40 13.06
N LEU A 99 3.76 13.64 12.71
CA LEU A 99 4.71 13.87 11.61
C LEU A 99 6.08 13.24 11.95
N PHE A 100 6.69 12.41 11.10
CA PHE A 100 6.43 12.22 9.67
C PHE A 100 5.80 10.87 9.30
N SER A 101 5.02 10.25 10.19
CA SER A 101 4.33 9.00 9.85
C SER A 101 3.38 9.19 8.65
N ASN A 102 3.18 8.12 7.88
CA ASN A 102 2.27 8.07 6.72
C ASN A 102 2.50 9.22 5.73
N SER A 103 3.75 9.62 5.54
CA SER A 103 4.13 10.78 4.74
C SER A 103 5.00 10.39 3.57
N LEU A 104 4.93 11.18 2.50
CA LEU A 104 5.97 11.23 1.49
C LEU A 104 6.91 12.38 1.86
N VAL A 105 8.18 12.07 2.11
CA VAL A 105 9.18 13.07 2.50
C VAL A 105 10.27 13.14 1.42
N ALA A 106 10.55 14.35 0.93
CA ALA A 106 11.68 14.59 0.04
C ALA A 106 12.86 15.16 0.85
N LEU A 107 14.00 14.46 0.79
CA LEU A 107 15.25 14.90 1.40
C LEU A 107 16.28 15.23 0.32
N ASN A 108 17.19 16.15 0.63
CA ASN A 108 18.46 16.21 -0.08
C ASN A 108 19.23 14.92 0.17
N ALA A 109 19.49 14.15 -0.89
CA ALA A 109 20.07 12.81 -0.80
C ALA A 109 21.50 12.81 -0.19
N LYS A 110 22.23 13.92 -0.28
CA LYS A 110 23.59 14.04 0.23
C LYS A 110 23.64 14.44 1.70
N THR A 111 22.74 15.31 2.14
CA THR A 111 22.78 15.94 3.47
C THR A 111 21.74 15.40 4.45
N GLY A 112 20.70 14.73 3.94
CA GLY A 112 19.55 14.30 4.75
C GLY A 112 18.61 15.44 5.14
N GLU A 113 18.86 16.67 4.67
CA GLU A 113 18.02 17.83 4.98
C GLU A 113 16.65 17.71 4.31
N ARG A 114 15.59 17.96 5.07
CA ARG A 114 14.21 17.95 4.58
C ARG A 114 13.96 19.12 3.63
N VAL A 115 13.55 18.81 2.40
CA VAL A 115 13.15 19.81 1.40
C VAL A 115 11.66 20.07 1.50
N TRP A 116 10.84 19.04 1.34
CA TRP A 116 9.39 19.11 1.48
C TRP A 116 8.83 17.78 2.01
N HIS A 117 7.58 17.79 2.47
CA HIS A 117 6.84 16.57 2.79
C HIS A 117 5.34 16.79 2.60
N TYR A 118 4.60 15.69 2.46
CA TYR A 118 3.14 15.67 2.55
C TYR A 118 2.69 14.47 3.37
N GLN A 119 1.83 14.68 4.36
CA GLN A 119 1.25 13.61 5.17
C GLN A 119 -0.06 13.12 4.55
N MET A 120 -0.11 11.83 4.18
CA MET A 120 -1.25 11.22 3.48
C MET A 120 -2.28 10.60 4.42
N VAL A 121 -1.94 10.40 5.69
CA VAL A 121 -2.85 9.99 6.76
C VAL A 121 -2.48 10.71 8.04
N HIS A 122 -3.39 11.52 8.58
CA HIS A 122 -3.22 12.19 9.86
C HIS A 122 -3.53 11.20 11.00
N HIS A 123 -2.64 11.08 11.99
CA HIS A 123 -2.86 10.22 13.16
C HIS A 123 -3.33 8.80 12.80
N SER A 124 -2.48 8.04 12.09
CA SER A 124 -2.86 6.71 11.56
C SER A 124 -3.20 5.70 12.66
N VAL A 125 -4.34 5.02 12.48
CA VAL A 125 -4.83 3.88 13.29
C VAL A 125 -5.36 2.74 12.42
N TRP A 126 -4.82 2.58 11.21
CA TRP A 126 -5.34 1.64 10.20
C TRP A 126 -4.29 0.80 9.49
N ASP A 127 -3.00 1.02 9.75
CA ASP A 127 -1.91 0.51 8.91
C ASP A 127 -2.06 0.95 7.44
N TYR A 128 -2.23 2.25 7.20
CA TYR A 128 -2.36 2.86 5.86
C TYR A 128 -1.05 3.47 5.36
N ASP A 129 -0.04 2.61 5.29
CA ASP A 129 1.28 2.97 4.78
C ASP A 129 1.27 3.34 3.29
N PRO A 130 2.15 4.26 2.84
CA PRO A 130 2.60 4.31 1.47
C PRO A 130 3.52 3.11 1.20
N PRO A 131 3.07 2.09 0.47
CA PRO A 131 3.69 0.78 0.58
C PRO A 131 4.70 0.54 -0.52
N ALA A 132 5.15 1.53 -1.29
CA ALA A 132 6.09 1.33 -2.40
C ALA A 132 6.89 2.60 -2.71
N ALA A 133 8.00 2.44 -3.44
CA ALA A 133 8.70 3.57 -4.04
C ALA A 133 7.73 4.38 -4.92
N PRO A 134 7.71 5.71 -4.80
CA PRO A 134 6.86 6.53 -5.66
C PRO A 134 7.42 6.56 -7.08
N ASN A 135 6.56 6.58 -8.09
CA ASN A 135 6.99 6.71 -9.47
C ASN A 135 7.41 8.17 -9.75
N LEU A 136 8.62 8.38 -10.27
CA LEU A 136 9.01 9.67 -10.86
C LEU A 136 8.51 9.70 -12.30
N ILE A 137 7.60 10.62 -12.59
CA ILE A 137 6.87 10.67 -13.86
C ILE A 137 6.97 12.08 -14.45
N ASP A 138 7.09 12.17 -15.76
CA ASP A 138 7.06 13.43 -16.48
C ASP A 138 5.72 13.48 -17.25
N ILE A 139 4.86 14.44 -16.91
CA ILE A 139 3.48 14.52 -17.40
C ILE A 139 3.16 15.93 -17.90
N VAL A 140 2.07 16.06 -18.66
CA VAL A 140 1.56 17.35 -19.14
C VAL A 140 0.15 17.53 -18.64
N VAL A 141 -0.07 18.50 -17.75
CA VAL A 141 -1.39 18.82 -17.20
C VAL A 141 -1.77 20.23 -17.61
N ASP A 142 -2.92 20.39 -18.26
CA ASP A 142 -3.41 21.68 -18.77
C ASP A 142 -2.38 22.43 -19.64
N GLY A 143 -1.57 21.69 -20.40
CA GLY A 143 -0.50 22.23 -21.27
C GLY A 143 0.80 22.60 -20.55
N ARG A 144 0.91 22.35 -19.24
CA ARG A 144 2.14 22.54 -18.45
C ARG A 144 2.87 21.22 -18.29
N GLU A 145 4.14 21.19 -18.67
CA GLU A 145 5.04 20.08 -18.32
C GLU A 145 5.35 20.09 -16.83
N ILE A 146 5.20 18.94 -16.18
CA ILE A 146 5.41 18.75 -14.75
C ILE A 146 6.30 17.53 -14.55
N LYS A 147 7.43 17.78 -13.90
CA LYS A 147 8.27 16.73 -13.32
C LYS A 147 7.61 16.31 -12.00
N ALA A 148 6.82 15.25 -12.04
CA ALA A 148 5.98 14.81 -10.92
C ALA A 148 6.52 13.57 -10.20
N VAL A 149 6.01 13.34 -9.00
CA VAL A 149 6.19 12.14 -8.19
C VAL A 149 4.81 11.62 -7.79
N ALA A 150 4.54 10.34 -8.07
CA ALA A 150 3.26 9.69 -7.83
C ALA A 150 3.40 8.57 -6.79
N GLN A 151 2.69 8.68 -5.68
CA GLN A 151 2.69 7.73 -4.57
C GLN A 151 1.34 7.00 -4.50
N ILE A 152 1.35 5.71 -4.81
CA ILE A 152 0.20 4.82 -4.50
C ILE A 152 0.18 4.49 -3.00
N THR A 153 -1.01 4.23 -2.47
CA THR A 153 -1.22 4.05 -1.01
C THR A 153 -2.07 2.83 -0.70
N LYS A 154 -1.95 2.25 0.51
CA LYS A 154 -2.73 1.07 0.92
C LYS A 154 -4.25 1.30 0.82
N GLN A 155 -4.73 2.52 1.08
CA GLN A 155 -6.15 2.90 1.04
C GLN A 155 -6.72 3.11 -0.38
N GLY A 156 -5.87 3.14 -1.41
CA GLY A 156 -6.32 3.17 -2.80
C GLY A 156 -6.19 4.48 -3.55
N PHE A 157 -5.56 5.47 -2.94
CA PHE A 157 -5.25 6.73 -3.59
C PHE A 157 -3.90 6.70 -4.29
N THR A 158 -3.78 7.50 -5.34
CA THR A 158 -2.49 7.93 -5.89
C THR A 158 -2.35 9.43 -5.60
N PHE A 159 -1.42 9.80 -4.73
CA PHE A 159 -1.08 11.20 -4.47
C PHE A 159 0.00 11.65 -5.46
N VAL A 160 -0.18 12.82 -6.07
CA VAL A 160 0.72 13.30 -7.14
C VAL A 160 1.15 14.73 -6.85
N PHE A 161 2.46 14.94 -6.83
CA PHE A 161 3.08 16.23 -6.51
C PHE A 161 4.09 16.61 -7.58
N ASP A 162 4.33 17.91 -7.77
CA ASP A 162 5.56 18.38 -8.38
C ASP A 162 6.73 17.90 -7.50
N ARG A 163 7.65 17.14 -8.09
CA ARG A 163 8.66 16.44 -7.29
C ARG A 163 9.73 17.35 -6.71
N ALA A 164 9.90 18.55 -7.26
CA ALA A 164 10.83 19.54 -6.72
C ALA A 164 10.25 20.28 -5.50
N THR A 165 8.96 20.59 -5.52
CA THR A 165 8.34 21.50 -4.54
C THR A 165 7.42 20.81 -3.54
N GLY A 166 6.87 19.64 -3.87
CA GLY A 166 5.82 18.98 -3.09
C GLY A 166 4.44 19.60 -3.30
N GLU A 167 4.27 20.54 -4.22
CA GLU A 167 2.96 21.11 -4.55
C GLU A 167 2.07 20.05 -5.22
N PRO A 168 0.81 19.86 -4.78
CA PRO A 168 -0.10 18.93 -5.41
C PRO A 168 -0.35 19.28 -6.88
N VAL A 169 -0.29 18.28 -7.77
CA VAL A 169 -0.62 18.46 -9.19
C VAL A 169 -2.12 18.72 -9.37
N TRP A 170 -2.94 18.01 -8.61
CA TRP A 170 -4.38 18.22 -8.53
C TRP A 170 -4.80 18.48 -7.08
N PRO A 171 -5.97 19.13 -6.85
CA PRO A 171 -6.44 19.42 -5.50
C PRO A 171 -6.52 18.18 -4.61
N ILE A 172 -6.15 18.35 -3.34
CA ILE A 172 -6.36 17.39 -2.27
C ILE A 172 -7.31 18.04 -1.26
N GLU A 173 -8.42 17.37 -0.99
CA GLU A 173 -9.47 17.89 -0.11
C GLU A 173 -9.35 17.29 1.28
N GLU A 174 -9.36 18.13 2.31
CA GLU A 174 -9.58 17.70 3.68
C GLU A 174 -11.06 17.39 3.89
N ARG A 175 -11.39 16.13 4.19
CA ARG A 175 -12.78 15.71 4.43
C ARG A 175 -12.94 15.20 5.84
N VAL A 176 -14.08 15.52 6.45
CA VAL A 176 -14.45 15.02 7.78
C VAL A 176 -14.60 13.49 7.72
N VAL A 177 -14.02 12.81 8.69
CA VAL A 177 -14.07 11.35 8.83
C VAL A 177 -14.64 10.93 10.19
N PRO A 178 -15.11 9.68 10.36
CA PRO A 178 -15.54 9.17 11.66
C PRO A 178 -14.44 9.28 12.73
N GLN A 179 -14.83 9.45 13.98
CA GLN A 179 -13.92 9.70 15.10
C GLN A 179 -13.88 8.51 16.06
N SER A 180 -12.74 8.32 16.72
CA SER A 180 -12.58 7.25 17.70
C SER A 180 -13.33 7.56 18.99
N GLU A 181 -13.96 6.53 19.56
CA GLU A 181 -14.55 6.56 20.91
C GLU A 181 -13.71 5.75 21.92
N VAL A 182 -12.57 5.19 21.47
CA VAL A 182 -11.70 4.37 22.31
C VAL A 182 -10.99 5.25 23.34
N ILE A 183 -10.93 4.76 24.58
CA ILE A 183 -10.31 5.50 25.68
C ILE A 183 -8.87 5.91 25.36
N GLY A 184 -8.58 7.18 25.62
CA GLY A 184 -7.25 7.75 25.43
C GLY A 184 -6.88 8.05 23.97
N GLU A 185 -7.70 7.64 23.00
CA GLU A 185 -7.50 7.90 21.58
C GLU A 185 -7.98 9.30 21.18
N SER A 186 -7.33 9.92 20.20
CA SER A 186 -7.76 11.20 19.64
C SER A 186 -7.40 11.27 18.16
N THR A 187 -8.29 10.73 17.32
CA THR A 187 -8.14 10.75 15.86
C THR A 187 -8.22 12.16 15.29
N SER A 188 -7.62 12.36 14.11
CA SER A 188 -7.80 13.61 13.35
C SER A 188 -9.25 13.77 12.88
N SER A 189 -9.76 15.01 12.94
CA SER A 189 -11.11 15.34 12.48
C SER A 189 -11.30 15.23 10.97
N THR A 190 -10.21 15.35 10.21
CA THR A 190 -10.21 15.26 8.74
C THR A 190 -9.08 14.37 8.24
N GLN A 191 -9.21 13.91 7.00
CA GLN A 191 -8.18 13.20 6.26
C GLN A 191 -8.07 13.77 4.84
N PRO A 192 -6.90 13.64 4.19
CA PRO A 192 -6.70 14.12 2.83
C PRO A 192 -7.28 13.15 1.78
N PHE A 193 -8.03 13.69 0.83
CA PHE A 193 -8.60 12.96 -0.31
C PHE A 193 -8.14 13.61 -1.62
N PRO A 194 -7.18 13.00 -2.36
CA PRO A 194 -6.79 13.51 -3.65
C PRO A 194 -7.97 13.40 -4.63
N THR A 195 -8.18 14.45 -5.41
CA THR A 195 -9.28 14.50 -6.40
C THR A 195 -8.96 13.71 -7.67
N LYS A 196 -7.68 13.55 -7.99
CA LYS A 196 -7.18 12.83 -9.16
C LYS A 196 -5.83 12.14 -8.88
N PRO A 197 -5.56 10.99 -9.53
CA PRO A 197 -6.55 10.14 -10.21
C PRO A 197 -7.57 9.53 -9.21
N PRO A 198 -8.72 9.03 -9.68
CA PRO A 198 -9.70 8.39 -8.79
C PRO A 198 -9.14 7.12 -8.15
N LEU A 199 -9.83 6.63 -7.11
CA LEU A 199 -9.44 5.41 -6.40
C LEU A 199 -9.20 4.21 -7.35
N PHE A 200 -8.12 3.46 -7.13
CA PHE A 200 -7.83 2.21 -7.85
C PHE A 200 -8.41 0.96 -7.17
N LEU A 201 -9.11 1.11 -6.05
CA LEU A 201 -9.87 0.02 -5.44
C LEU A 201 -11.10 0.52 -4.70
N THR A 202 -12.00 -0.41 -4.40
CA THR A 202 -13.09 -0.21 -3.46
C THR A 202 -12.55 -0.24 -2.03
N ASN A 203 -12.87 0.78 -1.24
CA ASN A 203 -12.52 0.87 0.17
C ASN A 203 -13.75 1.16 1.03
N GLY A 204 -13.57 1.13 2.35
CA GLY A 204 -14.68 1.14 3.30
C GLY A 204 -15.38 -0.22 3.36
N ALA A 205 -16.08 -0.44 4.46
CA ALA A 205 -16.82 -1.64 4.76
C ALA A 205 -18.22 -1.23 5.21
N THR A 206 -19.16 -1.21 4.26
CA THR A 206 -20.58 -0.93 4.51
C THR A 206 -21.45 -2.10 4.08
N GLU A 207 -22.69 -2.15 4.55
CA GLU A 207 -23.63 -3.22 4.14
C GLU A 207 -23.83 -3.28 2.62
N ASN A 208 -23.72 -2.15 1.91
CA ASN A 208 -23.87 -2.10 0.46
C ASN A 208 -22.74 -2.81 -0.30
N ASP A 209 -21.60 -2.98 0.37
CA ASP A 209 -20.41 -3.61 -0.20
C ASP A 209 -20.44 -5.14 -0.07
N LEU A 210 -21.39 -5.72 0.68
CA LEU A 210 -21.48 -7.16 0.92
C LEU A 210 -21.93 -7.92 -0.33
N ILE A 211 -21.37 -9.11 -0.54
CA ILE A 211 -21.76 -9.96 -1.66
C ILE A 211 -23.27 -10.26 -1.66
N ASP A 212 -23.85 -10.30 -2.87
CA ASP A 212 -25.27 -10.48 -3.09
C ASP A 212 -25.58 -11.45 -4.24
N PHE A 213 -24.72 -12.46 -4.47
CA PHE A 213 -24.89 -13.45 -5.52
C PHE A 213 -26.27 -14.14 -5.48
N THR A 214 -26.78 -14.42 -4.28
CA THR A 214 -28.17 -14.82 -4.03
C THR A 214 -28.71 -14.14 -2.77
N PRO A 215 -30.05 -14.08 -2.57
CA PRO A 215 -30.63 -13.56 -1.33
C PRO A 215 -30.14 -14.26 -0.06
N GLU A 216 -29.93 -15.58 -0.11
CA GLU A 216 -29.46 -16.38 1.03
C GLU A 216 -28.01 -16.05 1.37
N ILE A 217 -27.13 -15.98 0.36
CA ILE A 217 -25.74 -15.58 0.53
C ILE A 217 -25.65 -14.16 1.09
N ARG A 218 -26.50 -13.25 0.61
CA ARG A 218 -26.55 -11.86 1.10
C ARG A 218 -26.97 -11.78 2.56
N ALA A 219 -27.92 -12.61 2.99
CA ALA A 219 -28.38 -12.67 4.36
C ALA A 219 -27.28 -13.20 5.29
N GLU A 220 -26.59 -14.29 4.92
CA GLU A 220 -25.46 -14.83 5.69
C GLU A 220 -24.30 -13.82 5.77
N ALA A 221 -23.99 -13.12 4.66
CA ALA A 221 -22.98 -12.05 4.66
C ALA A 221 -23.37 -10.92 5.64
N LEU A 222 -24.65 -10.57 5.72
CA LEU A 222 -25.15 -9.55 6.65
C LEU A 222 -25.00 -10.01 8.11
N GLU A 223 -25.38 -11.26 8.41
CA GLU A 223 -25.27 -11.84 9.75
C GLU A 223 -23.81 -11.88 10.23
N ILE A 224 -22.86 -12.18 9.34
CA ILE A 224 -21.43 -12.11 9.64
C ILE A 224 -21.03 -10.65 9.89
N PHE A 225 -21.36 -9.75 8.98
CA PHE A 225 -20.95 -8.35 9.02
C PHE A 225 -21.44 -7.61 10.28
N GLN A 226 -22.68 -7.87 10.72
CA GLN A 226 -23.28 -7.23 11.89
C GLN A 226 -22.60 -7.56 13.23
N GLN A 227 -21.69 -8.54 13.26
CA GLN A 227 -20.89 -8.88 14.44
C GLN A 227 -19.66 -7.97 14.61
N TYR A 228 -19.34 -7.15 13.60
CA TYR A 228 -18.12 -6.34 13.56
C TYR A 228 -18.44 -4.85 13.50
N ASN A 229 -17.62 -4.07 14.19
CA ASN A 229 -17.57 -2.63 13.97
C ASN A 229 -16.97 -2.35 12.58
N SER A 230 -17.61 -1.48 11.81
CA SER A 230 -17.24 -1.20 10.42
C SER A 230 -17.86 0.12 9.96
N GLY A 231 -17.41 0.63 8.83
CA GLY A 231 -17.92 1.89 8.28
C GLY A 231 -17.17 2.34 7.03
N PRO A 232 -17.37 3.60 6.60
CA PRO A 232 -16.64 4.16 5.46
C PRO A 232 -15.12 4.18 5.70
N LEU A 233 -14.34 4.49 4.65
CA LEU A 233 -12.90 4.68 4.77
C LEU A 233 -12.56 5.64 5.93
N TYR A 234 -11.48 5.32 6.66
CA TYR A 234 -11.06 6.01 7.89
C TYR A 234 -12.04 5.89 9.07
N THR A 235 -12.90 4.88 9.10
CA THR A 235 -13.58 4.50 10.36
C THR A 235 -12.54 3.93 11.32
N PRO A 236 -12.25 4.56 12.46
CA PRO A 236 -11.26 4.06 13.40
C PRO A 236 -11.74 2.78 14.09
N PRO A 237 -10.83 1.86 14.47
CA PRO A 237 -11.20 0.70 15.26
C PRO A 237 -11.89 1.10 16.58
N ALA A 238 -13.00 0.43 16.92
CA ALA A 238 -13.67 0.48 18.21
C ALA A 238 -13.35 -0.77 19.05
N LEU A 239 -13.63 -0.74 20.35
CA LEU A 239 -13.39 -1.90 21.22
C LEU A 239 -14.12 -3.15 20.71
N GLY A 240 -13.43 -4.30 20.73
CA GLY A 240 -13.93 -5.56 20.19
C GLY A 240 -13.45 -5.81 18.76
N ASP A 241 -14.28 -6.48 17.97
CA ASP A 241 -13.94 -6.92 16.62
C ASP A 241 -14.31 -5.86 15.57
N ASN A 242 -13.39 -5.57 14.66
CA ASN A 242 -13.53 -4.54 13.64
C ASN A 242 -13.23 -5.13 12.27
N ILE A 243 -13.87 -4.60 11.22
CA ILE A 243 -13.45 -4.79 9.83
C ILE A 243 -12.75 -3.52 9.35
N ILE A 244 -11.50 -3.66 8.91
CA ILE A 244 -10.70 -2.59 8.31
C ILE A 244 -10.54 -2.91 6.83
N ARG A 245 -11.05 -2.02 5.96
CA ARG A 245 -11.02 -2.18 4.50
C ARG A 245 -10.56 -0.88 3.82
N PRO A 246 -9.34 -0.83 3.24
CA PRO A 246 -8.45 -1.97 3.02
C PRO A 246 -7.83 -2.50 4.31
N GLY A 247 -7.44 -3.77 4.33
CA GLY A 247 -6.77 -4.39 5.49
C GLY A 247 -5.28 -4.09 5.56
N TRP A 248 -4.53 -4.78 6.42
CA TRP A 248 -3.07 -4.56 6.62
C TRP A 248 -2.24 -4.70 5.33
N SER A 249 -2.68 -5.55 4.40
CA SER A 249 -2.03 -5.66 3.10
C SER A 249 -2.22 -4.43 2.21
N GLY A 250 -3.23 -3.60 2.48
CA GLY A 250 -3.71 -2.58 1.57
C GLY A 250 -4.17 -3.12 0.23
N GLY A 251 -4.57 -2.20 -0.65
CA GLY A 251 -4.88 -2.52 -2.03
C GLY A 251 -3.78 -2.26 -3.04
N ALA A 252 -2.74 -1.51 -2.69
CA ALA A 252 -1.43 -1.59 -3.35
C ALA A 252 -0.38 -2.04 -2.33
N ASN A 253 0.74 -2.58 -2.78
CA ASN A 253 1.79 -3.08 -1.88
C ASN A 253 3.22 -2.90 -2.48
N TRP A 254 4.25 -3.48 -1.83
CA TRP A 254 5.70 -3.26 -1.99
C TRP A 254 6.31 -3.39 -3.37
N TRP A 255 5.52 -3.85 -4.33
CA TRP A 255 5.93 -3.91 -5.73
C TRP A 255 5.73 -2.60 -6.50
N GLY A 256 4.85 -1.71 -6.03
CA GLY A 256 4.58 -0.44 -6.69
C GLY A 256 3.71 -0.54 -7.95
N ALA A 257 3.74 0.55 -8.71
CA ALA A 257 3.06 0.71 -9.99
C ALA A 257 4.09 0.87 -11.12
N ALA A 258 3.67 0.65 -12.37
CA ALA A 258 4.50 0.88 -13.54
C ALA A 258 4.00 2.08 -14.34
N PHE A 259 4.90 2.93 -14.82
CA PHE A 259 4.58 4.09 -15.63
C PHE A 259 5.15 3.95 -17.04
N ASP A 260 4.34 4.26 -18.05
CA ASP A 260 4.74 4.28 -19.45
C ASP A 260 5.04 5.71 -19.92
N PRO A 261 6.30 6.09 -20.14
CA PRO A 261 6.65 7.44 -20.59
C PRO A 261 6.28 7.72 -22.05
N GLU A 262 5.90 6.72 -22.86
CA GLU A 262 5.45 6.95 -24.25
C GLU A 262 3.96 7.36 -24.29
N THR A 263 3.16 6.90 -23.34
CA THR A 263 1.71 7.15 -23.28
C THR A 263 1.28 7.98 -22.08
N ASN A 264 2.18 8.21 -21.12
CA ASN A 264 1.92 8.81 -19.80
C ASN A 264 0.88 8.05 -18.97
N ASN A 265 0.82 6.73 -19.14
CA ASN A 265 -0.11 5.89 -18.42
C ASN A 265 0.54 5.26 -17.18
N LEU A 266 -0.18 5.24 -16.06
CA LEU A 266 0.20 4.54 -14.83
C LEU A 266 -0.64 3.28 -14.66
N PHE A 267 0.01 2.15 -14.42
CA PHE A 267 -0.59 0.83 -14.21
C PHE A 267 -0.41 0.40 -12.76
N VAL A 268 -1.53 0.22 -12.04
CA VAL A 268 -1.58 -0.12 -10.62
C VAL A 268 -2.19 -1.51 -10.44
N PRO A 269 -1.42 -2.51 -10.01
CA PRO A 269 -1.98 -3.76 -9.49
C PRO A 269 -2.72 -3.49 -8.18
N SER A 270 -3.94 -3.98 -8.09
CA SER A 270 -4.90 -3.64 -7.04
C SER A 270 -5.50 -4.89 -6.41
N TRP A 271 -5.65 -4.89 -5.08
CA TRP A 271 -6.27 -5.97 -4.30
C TRP A 271 -7.26 -5.43 -3.27
N ALA A 272 -8.54 -5.76 -3.37
CA ALA A 272 -9.60 -5.27 -2.47
C ALA A 272 -9.65 -6.03 -1.12
N HIS A 273 -8.47 -6.23 -0.51
CA HIS A 273 -8.32 -6.94 0.76
C HIS A 273 -8.90 -6.17 1.94
N PHE A 274 -9.42 -6.92 2.92
CA PHE A 274 -9.81 -6.40 4.22
C PHE A 274 -9.17 -7.25 5.31
N SER A 275 -9.13 -6.74 6.53
CA SER A 275 -8.67 -7.49 7.69
C SER A 275 -9.65 -7.30 8.83
N THR A 276 -9.75 -8.31 9.70
CA THR A 276 -10.39 -8.10 10.98
C THR A 276 -9.35 -7.78 12.05
N VAL A 277 -9.65 -6.80 12.88
CA VAL A 277 -8.78 -6.38 13.97
C VAL A 277 -9.59 -6.39 15.25
N ASN A 278 -9.20 -7.24 16.18
CA ASN A 278 -9.71 -7.19 17.54
C ASN A 278 -8.86 -6.18 18.34
N ILE A 279 -9.47 -5.15 18.90
CA ILE A 279 -8.80 -4.23 19.83
C ILE A 279 -9.45 -4.29 21.21
N GLN A 280 -8.64 -4.52 22.23
CA GLN A 280 -9.08 -4.60 23.62
C GLN A 280 -7.91 -4.29 24.56
N PRO A 281 -8.16 -3.94 25.83
CA PRO A 281 -7.11 -3.89 26.83
C PRO A 281 -6.33 -5.21 26.88
N PRO A 282 -5.00 -5.17 27.08
CA PRO A 282 -4.21 -6.39 27.10
C PRO A 282 -4.63 -7.31 28.25
N GLN A 283 -4.64 -8.62 27.98
CA GLN A 283 -4.85 -9.65 29.00
C GLN A 283 -3.53 -10.10 29.66
N ASP A 284 -2.40 -9.81 29.01
CA ASP A 284 -1.07 -10.12 29.53
C ASP A 284 -0.68 -9.07 30.59
N PRO A 285 -0.45 -9.47 31.86
CA PRO A 285 -0.08 -8.55 32.92
C PRO A 285 1.28 -7.89 32.72
N ASN A 286 2.12 -8.38 31.78
CA ASN A 286 3.42 -7.79 31.48
C ASN A 286 3.37 -6.76 30.34
N SER A 287 2.22 -6.58 29.68
CA SER A 287 2.06 -5.54 28.66
C SER A 287 1.80 -4.20 29.33
N ASP A 288 2.50 -3.16 28.88
CA ASP A 288 2.30 -1.76 29.30
C ASP A 288 1.43 -0.96 28.29
N LEU A 289 0.87 -1.64 27.29
CA LEU A 289 -0.06 -1.03 26.34
C LEU A 289 -1.43 -0.79 26.96
N THR A 290 -2.09 0.31 26.56
CA THR A 290 -3.48 0.56 26.94
C THR A 290 -4.45 -0.30 26.14
N ILE A 291 -4.17 -0.49 24.85
CA ILE A 291 -4.94 -1.29 23.91
C ILE A 291 -3.98 -2.15 23.09
N ARG A 292 -4.31 -3.44 22.93
CA ARG A 292 -3.54 -4.38 22.12
C ARG A 292 -4.34 -4.82 20.90
N PRO A 293 -3.91 -4.48 19.68
CA PRO A 293 -4.55 -4.97 18.47
C PRO A 293 -4.13 -6.39 18.13
N ARG A 294 -5.06 -7.16 17.57
CA ARG A 294 -4.80 -8.49 17.02
C ARG A 294 -5.51 -8.64 15.68
N VAL A 295 -4.73 -8.78 14.63
CA VAL A 295 -5.23 -9.13 13.29
C VAL A 295 -5.74 -10.57 13.30
N ARG A 296 -6.89 -10.79 12.66
CA ARG A 296 -7.54 -12.09 12.48
C ARG A 296 -7.96 -12.24 11.02
N ASP A 297 -8.15 -13.49 10.63
CA ASP A 297 -8.79 -13.83 9.36
C ASP A 297 -10.30 -13.94 9.58
N LEU A 298 -11.07 -13.54 8.57
CA LEU A 298 -12.52 -13.70 8.55
C LEU A 298 -12.94 -14.38 7.26
N SER A 299 -13.53 -15.56 7.38
CA SER A 299 -14.21 -16.23 6.27
C SER A 299 -15.57 -15.59 6.03
N GLY A 300 -15.92 -15.35 4.77
CA GLY A 300 -17.27 -14.94 4.41
C GLY A 300 -18.25 -16.13 4.37
N PRO A 301 -19.49 -15.89 3.91
CA PRO A 301 -20.55 -16.89 3.94
C PRO A 301 -20.19 -18.09 3.07
N ARG A 302 -20.33 -19.30 3.62
CA ARG A 302 -20.04 -20.57 2.94
C ARG A 302 -18.62 -20.68 2.34
N GLY A 303 -17.66 -19.90 2.84
CA GLY A 303 -16.30 -19.85 2.29
C GLY A 303 -16.13 -18.91 1.10
N LEU A 304 -17.17 -18.19 0.69
CA LEU A 304 -17.08 -17.10 -0.28
C LEU A 304 -16.47 -15.84 0.36
N PRO A 305 -15.93 -14.90 -0.44
CA PRO A 305 -15.52 -13.58 0.06
C PRO A 305 -16.68 -12.81 0.71
N LEU A 306 -16.39 -11.94 1.68
CA LEU A 306 -17.43 -11.16 2.36
C LEU A 306 -17.95 -9.99 1.50
N PHE A 307 -17.05 -9.34 0.74
CA PHE A 307 -17.34 -8.12 -0.02
C PHE A 307 -17.42 -8.38 -1.52
N LYS A 308 -18.11 -7.51 -2.26
CA LYS A 308 -18.25 -7.58 -3.72
C LYS A 308 -16.91 -7.48 -4.47
N PRO A 309 -16.80 -8.13 -5.63
CA PRO A 309 -15.65 -7.99 -6.54
C PRO A 309 -15.56 -6.57 -7.16
N PRO A 310 -14.45 -6.22 -7.84
CA PRO A 310 -13.28 -7.05 -8.11
C PRO A 310 -12.40 -7.31 -6.89
N TYR A 311 -11.96 -8.55 -6.72
CA TYR A 311 -11.08 -8.97 -5.63
C TYR A 311 -9.63 -8.57 -5.89
N SER A 312 -9.12 -8.87 -7.08
CA SER A 312 -7.85 -8.37 -7.61
C SER A 312 -8.04 -7.84 -9.03
N GLN A 313 -7.38 -6.74 -9.36
CA GLN A 313 -7.53 -6.09 -10.68
C GLN A 313 -6.28 -5.32 -11.08
N LEU A 314 -6.15 -5.04 -12.37
CA LEU A 314 -5.24 -4.01 -12.89
C LEU A 314 -6.04 -2.75 -13.16
N VAL A 315 -5.48 -1.60 -12.80
CA VAL A 315 -6.09 -0.29 -13.09
C VAL A 315 -5.09 0.55 -13.86
N ALA A 316 -5.55 1.18 -14.95
CA ALA A 316 -4.75 2.12 -15.71
C ALA A 316 -5.30 3.54 -15.60
N PHE A 317 -4.40 4.49 -15.47
CA PHE A 317 -4.70 5.92 -15.44
C PHE A 317 -3.94 6.66 -16.53
N ASP A 318 -4.59 7.61 -17.20
CA ASP A 318 -3.93 8.66 -17.95
C ASP A 318 -3.47 9.71 -16.95
N MET A 319 -2.15 9.88 -16.81
CA MET A 319 -1.58 10.81 -15.84
C MET A 319 -1.47 12.25 -16.35
N ASN A 320 -1.71 12.51 -17.64
CA ASN A 320 -1.89 13.88 -18.13
C ASN A 320 -3.26 14.43 -17.69
N ALA A 321 -4.30 13.59 -17.74
CA ALA A 321 -5.66 13.96 -17.35
C ALA A 321 -5.97 13.68 -15.87
N GLY A 322 -5.25 12.74 -15.25
CA GLY A 322 -5.59 12.19 -13.92
C GLY A 322 -6.89 11.40 -13.95
N GLU A 323 -7.14 10.63 -15.02
CA GLU A 323 -8.40 9.92 -15.26
C GLU A 323 -8.17 8.42 -15.43
N LYS A 324 -9.15 7.61 -14.99
CA LYS A 324 -9.10 6.16 -15.16
C LYS A 324 -9.39 5.80 -16.61
N LEU A 325 -8.48 5.08 -17.25
CA LEU A 325 -8.64 4.56 -18.60
C LEU A 325 -9.47 3.28 -18.60
N TRP A 326 -9.02 2.30 -17.82
CA TRP A 326 -9.67 1.00 -17.69
C TRP A 326 -9.34 0.36 -16.34
N HIS A 327 -10.11 -0.65 -15.98
CA HIS A 327 -9.76 -1.57 -14.91
C HIS A 327 -10.22 -2.97 -15.31
N GLU A 328 -9.37 -3.98 -15.10
CA GLU A 328 -9.65 -5.36 -15.51
C GLU A 328 -9.40 -6.31 -14.33
N PRO A 329 -10.40 -7.11 -13.91
CA PRO A 329 -10.20 -8.14 -12.89
C PRO A 329 -9.18 -9.17 -13.34
N VAL A 330 -8.25 -9.52 -12.45
CA VAL A 330 -7.18 -10.49 -12.76
C VAL A 330 -7.52 -11.82 -12.13
N GLY A 331 -8.11 -12.71 -12.94
CA GLY A 331 -8.53 -14.05 -12.53
C GLY A 331 -10.04 -14.20 -12.41
N GLU A 332 -10.46 -15.44 -12.18
CA GLU A 332 -11.86 -15.84 -12.28
C GLU A 332 -12.63 -15.69 -10.98
N GLY A 333 -11.93 -15.55 -9.85
CA GLY A 333 -12.54 -15.50 -8.54
C GLY A 333 -13.30 -16.79 -8.20
N PRO A 334 -14.31 -16.75 -7.31
CA PRO A 334 -14.97 -17.94 -6.82
C PRO A 334 -16.01 -18.52 -7.80
N ARG A 335 -15.97 -18.22 -9.11
CA ARG A 335 -17.01 -18.66 -10.08
C ARG A 335 -17.24 -20.17 -10.12
N GLU A 336 -16.22 -20.97 -9.81
CA GLU A 336 -16.33 -22.42 -9.75
C GLU A 336 -16.96 -22.93 -8.44
N HIS A 337 -17.23 -22.04 -7.47
CA HIS A 337 -17.81 -22.40 -6.19
C HIS A 337 -19.18 -23.08 -6.35
N PRO A 338 -19.47 -24.18 -5.62
CA PRO A 338 -20.73 -24.93 -5.77
C PRO A 338 -21.99 -24.08 -5.61
N ASP A 339 -22.00 -23.11 -4.69
CA ASP A 339 -23.15 -22.21 -4.46
C ASP A 339 -23.34 -21.14 -5.55
N LEU A 340 -22.39 -20.98 -6.48
CA LEU A 340 -22.49 -20.03 -7.60
C LEU A 340 -22.82 -20.71 -8.93
N GLN A 341 -23.00 -22.03 -8.92
CA GLN A 341 -23.30 -22.80 -10.13
C GLN A 341 -24.64 -22.36 -10.75
N GLY A 342 -24.62 -22.10 -12.05
CA GLY A 342 -25.79 -21.62 -12.80
C GLY A 342 -25.97 -20.11 -12.82
N LEU A 343 -25.09 -19.34 -12.19
CA LEU A 343 -25.02 -17.88 -12.33
C LEU A 343 -24.09 -17.50 -13.48
N GLU A 344 -24.52 -16.56 -14.33
CA GLU A 344 -23.67 -15.96 -15.35
C GLU A 344 -22.88 -14.80 -14.75
N LEU A 345 -21.69 -15.09 -14.21
CA LEU A 345 -20.83 -14.11 -13.54
C LEU A 345 -19.62 -13.73 -14.42
N PRO A 346 -19.29 -12.42 -14.56
CA PRO A 346 -18.08 -11.98 -15.24
C PRO A 346 -16.83 -12.38 -14.42
N PRO A 347 -15.61 -12.28 -15.00
CA PRO A 347 -14.38 -12.37 -14.21
C PRO A 347 -14.43 -11.42 -13.00
N MET A 348 -14.00 -11.91 -11.84
CA MET A 348 -14.11 -11.19 -10.57
C MET A 348 -12.77 -10.88 -9.93
N GLY A 349 -11.66 -11.37 -10.51
CA GLY A 349 -10.36 -11.32 -9.88
C GLY A 349 -10.20 -12.44 -8.84
N ASN A 350 -8.98 -12.90 -8.62
CA ASN A 350 -8.69 -13.87 -7.57
C ASN A 350 -8.55 -13.20 -6.21
N PHE A 351 -8.63 -13.98 -5.12
CA PHE A 351 -8.49 -13.43 -3.77
C PHE A 351 -7.02 -13.39 -3.34
N GLU A 352 -6.16 -12.83 -4.20
CA GLU A 352 -4.72 -12.77 -3.99
C GLU A 352 -4.10 -11.40 -4.31
N LYS A 353 -3.00 -11.10 -3.61
CA LYS A 353 -2.11 -9.99 -3.97
C LYS A 353 -1.52 -10.25 -5.35
N LEU A 354 -1.67 -9.28 -6.24
CA LEU A 354 -0.92 -9.26 -7.49
C LEU A 354 0.55 -8.92 -7.22
N GLY A 355 1.44 -9.50 -8.02
CA GLY A 355 2.86 -9.23 -8.01
C GLY A 355 3.21 -7.90 -8.69
N GLY A 356 4.49 -7.56 -8.67
CA GLY A 356 4.98 -6.32 -9.27
C GLY A 356 4.80 -6.25 -10.79
N PRO A 357 4.39 -5.09 -11.32
CA PRO A 357 4.24 -4.89 -12.74
C PRO A 357 5.61 -4.77 -13.41
N LEU A 358 5.89 -5.64 -14.37
CA LEU A 358 6.96 -5.40 -15.35
C LEU A 358 6.33 -4.83 -16.62
N LEU A 359 6.55 -3.55 -16.86
CA LEU A 359 6.10 -2.88 -18.08
C LEU A 359 7.22 -2.85 -19.12
N THR A 360 6.87 -3.19 -20.35
CA THR A 360 7.72 -3.05 -21.54
C THR A 360 7.06 -2.08 -22.52
N LYS A 361 7.75 -1.78 -23.62
CA LYS A 361 7.18 -0.94 -24.69
C LYS A 361 5.85 -1.48 -25.22
N THR A 362 5.65 -2.80 -25.24
CA THR A 362 4.49 -3.43 -25.87
C THR A 362 3.51 -4.08 -24.89
N MET A 363 3.99 -4.66 -23.79
CA MET A 363 3.17 -5.47 -22.89
C MET A 363 3.46 -5.15 -21.42
N LEU A 364 2.44 -5.42 -20.59
CA LEU A 364 2.51 -5.42 -19.14
C LEU A 364 2.53 -6.88 -18.64
N PHE A 365 3.42 -7.21 -17.71
CA PHE A 365 3.51 -8.54 -17.11
C PHE A 365 3.18 -8.49 -15.61
N ILE A 366 2.34 -9.42 -15.15
CA ILE A 366 1.88 -9.50 -13.76
C ILE A 366 1.93 -10.95 -13.28
N GLY A 367 2.60 -11.16 -12.14
CA GLY A 367 2.59 -12.45 -11.46
C GLY A 367 1.43 -12.57 -10.47
N GLN A 368 0.93 -13.78 -10.30
CA GLN A 368 -0.05 -14.18 -9.29
C GLN A 368 0.51 -15.37 -8.54
N GLY A 369 0.83 -15.21 -7.25
CA GLY A 369 1.67 -16.16 -6.52
C GLY A 369 1.04 -16.80 -5.30
N PHE A 370 -0.19 -16.47 -4.92
CA PHE A 370 -0.78 -16.98 -3.68
C PHE A 370 -1.84 -18.05 -3.94
N GLU A 371 -2.67 -17.88 -4.97
CA GLU A 371 -3.70 -18.84 -5.33
C GLU A 371 -3.37 -19.58 -6.61
N THR A 372 -2.92 -18.87 -7.65
CA THR A 372 -2.83 -19.45 -8.99
C THR A 372 -1.42 -19.79 -9.47
N ASN A 373 -0.38 -19.21 -8.86
CA ASN A 373 1.02 -19.42 -9.26
C ASN A 373 1.24 -19.25 -10.78
N ARG A 374 0.83 -18.12 -11.37
CA ARG A 374 0.97 -17.85 -12.81
C ARG A 374 1.65 -16.52 -13.11
N LEU A 375 2.19 -16.39 -14.31
CA LEU A 375 2.64 -15.11 -14.89
C LEU A 375 1.78 -14.82 -16.12
N GLY A 376 1.06 -13.69 -16.11
CA GLY A 376 0.28 -13.19 -17.22
C GLY A 376 1.00 -12.07 -17.98
N ALA A 377 0.71 -11.95 -19.27
CA ALA A 377 1.08 -10.86 -20.15
C ALA A 377 -0.20 -10.20 -20.68
N TYR A 378 -0.27 -8.89 -20.55
CA TYR A 378 -1.47 -8.10 -20.78
C TYR A 378 -1.20 -7.02 -21.84
N ASP A 379 -2.20 -6.75 -22.67
CA ASP A 379 -2.23 -5.56 -23.51
C ASP A 379 -2.35 -4.33 -22.61
N LYS A 380 -1.37 -3.42 -22.67
CA LYS A 380 -1.35 -2.25 -21.78
C LYS A 380 -2.41 -1.19 -22.15
N ALA A 381 -2.96 -1.22 -23.36
CA ALA A 381 -3.99 -0.27 -23.78
C ALA A 381 -5.39 -0.71 -23.34
N THR A 382 -5.65 -2.02 -23.24
CA THR A 382 -6.99 -2.56 -22.92
C THR A 382 -7.07 -3.29 -21.59
N GLY A 383 -5.95 -3.81 -21.07
CA GLY A 383 -5.92 -4.71 -19.91
C GLY A 383 -6.21 -6.17 -20.23
N GLU A 384 -6.45 -6.50 -21.51
CA GLU A 384 -6.74 -7.88 -21.95
C GLU A 384 -5.54 -8.81 -21.70
N GLU A 385 -5.79 -9.98 -21.09
CA GLU A 385 -4.79 -11.03 -20.94
C GLU A 385 -4.51 -11.70 -22.30
N LEU A 386 -3.34 -11.45 -22.87
CA LEU A 386 -2.94 -11.98 -24.17
C LEU A 386 -2.34 -13.39 -24.05
N TRP A 387 -1.69 -13.66 -22.92
CA TRP A 387 -0.96 -14.90 -22.68
C TRP A 387 -0.69 -15.11 -21.19
N TRP A 388 -0.58 -16.36 -20.76
CA TRP A 388 -0.12 -16.70 -19.41
C TRP A 388 0.63 -18.02 -19.38
N ILE A 389 1.42 -18.24 -18.33
CA ILE A 389 2.02 -19.54 -17.98
C ILE A 389 1.79 -19.90 -16.53
N GLN A 390 1.66 -21.20 -16.30
CA GLN A 390 1.76 -21.77 -14.97
C GLN A 390 3.22 -21.73 -14.51
N LEU A 391 3.43 -21.21 -13.31
CA LEU A 391 4.72 -21.21 -12.62
C LEU A 391 4.82 -22.46 -11.73
N PRO A 392 6.01 -23.04 -11.59
CA PRO A 392 6.22 -24.27 -10.82
C PRO A 392 6.40 -24.04 -9.32
N ALA A 393 6.26 -22.79 -8.85
CA ALA A 393 6.39 -22.37 -7.47
C ALA A 393 5.81 -20.95 -7.31
N ARG A 394 5.61 -20.54 -6.05
CA ARG A 394 5.09 -19.22 -5.68
C ARG A 394 5.88 -18.06 -6.29
N PHE A 395 5.16 -17.09 -6.85
CA PHE A 395 5.71 -15.83 -7.34
C PHE A 395 5.75 -14.79 -6.20
N HIS A 396 6.91 -14.18 -5.94
CA HIS A 396 7.08 -13.25 -4.80
C HIS A 396 7.98 -12.03 -5.11
N ALA A 397 8.29 -11.71 -6.36
CA ALA A 397 9.15 -10.57 -6.69
C ALA A 397 8.73 -9.90 -7.99
N ALA A 398 8.84 -8.57 -8.07
CA ALA A 398 8.67 -7.87 -9.34
C ALA A 398 9.64 -8.45 -10.39
N PRO A 399 9.19 -8.80 -11.61
CA PRO A 399 10.08 -9.30 -12.65
C PRO A 399 11.01 -8.18 -13.13
N ILE A 400 12.17 -8.57 -13.66
CA ILE A 400 13.06 -7.69 -14.42
C ILE A 400 13.15 -8.19 -15.87
N THR A 401 13.61 -7.32 -16.77
CA THR A 401 13.96 -7.72 -18.14
C THR A 401 15.32 -7.18 -18.56
N TYR A 402 16.05 -7.94 -19.39
CA TYR A 402 17.33 -7.52 -19.95
C TYR A 402 17.61 -8.19 -21.30
N MET A 403 18.61 -7.67 -22.02
CA MET A 403 19.12 -8.27 -23.26
C MET A 403 20.42 -9.04 -22.99
N ALA A 404 20.53 -10.26 -23.51
CA ALA A 404 21.78 -11.02 -23.56
C ALA A 404 21.86 -11.80 -24.88
N ASP A 405 23.02 -11.74 -25.54
CA ASP A 405 23.28 -12.43 -26.82
C ASP A 405 22.20 -12.22 -27.88
N GLY A 406 21.67 -10.99 -27.96
CA GLY A 406 20.63 -10.61 -28.92
C GLY A 406 19.22 -11.07 -28.58
N LYS A 407 18.99 -11.66 -27.39
CA LYS A 407 17.67 -12.10 -26.92
C LYS A 407 17.25 -11.33 -25.67
N GLN A 408 15.95 -11.04 -25.59
CA GLN A 408 15.35 -10.46 -24.39
C GLN A 408 14.95 -11.57 -23.42
N TYR A 409 15.23 -11.35 -22.14
CA TYR A 409 14.84 -12.25 -21.06
C TYR A 409 13.94 -11.54 -20.08
N ILE A 410 12.97 -12.26 -19.53
CA ILE A 410 12.24 -11.87 -18.32
C ILE A 410 12.70 -12.78 -17.18
N VAL A 411 13.11 -12.20 -16.06
CA VAL A 411 13.61 -12.95 -14.90
C VAL A 411 12.83 -12.57 -13.65
N PHE A 412 12.49 -13.58 -12.87
CA PHE A 412 11.77 -13.42 -11.61
C PHE A 412 12.17 -14.51 -10.61
N ALA A 413 12.02 -14.18 -9.33
CA ALA A 413 12.25 -15.11 -8.24
C ALA A 413 10.97 -15.90 -7.93
N LEU A 414 11.14 -17.21 -7.74
CA LEU A 414 10.11 -18.13 -7.32
C LEU A 414 10.47 -18.75 -5.96
N GLY A 415 9.47 -19.06 -5.13
CA GLY A 415 9.61 -19.61 -3.79
C GLY A 415 9.17 -18.61 -2.71
N GLY A 416 9.70 -18.74 -1.50
CA GLY A 416 9.47 -17.78 -0.41
C GLY A 416 8.09 -17.89 0.26
N GLY A 417 7.68 -19.10 0.67
CA GLY A 417 6.41 -19.32 1.38
C GLY A 417 6.38 -20.57 2.28
N VAL A 418 5.28 -20.71 3.04
CA VAL A 418 5.00 -21.84 3.94
C VAL A 418 4.83 -23.11 3.10
N GLY A 419 5.78 -24.04 3.16
CA GLY A 419 5.69 -25.31 2.41
C GLY A 419 7.01 -25.91 1.93
N GLY A 420 8.14 -25.20 2.07
CA GLY A 420 9.46 -25.76 1.73
C GLY A 420 9.73 -25.89 0.23
N GLU A 421 9.06 -25.08 -0.61
CA GLU A 421 9.37 -25.00 -2.04
C GLU A 421 10.80 -24.49 -2.27
N ILE A 422 11.48 -25.05 -3.28
CA ILE A 422 12.85 -24.64 -3.63
C ILE A 422 12.82 -23.24 -4.23
N GLU A 423 13.50 -22.31 -3.56
CA GLU A 423 13.76 -20.96 -4.07
C GLU A 423 14.65 -21.02 -5.32
N ARG A 424 14.24 -20.32 -6.37
CA ARG A 424 14.96 -20.29 -7.65
C ARG A 424 14.68 -19.03 -8.45
N LEU A 425 15.64 -18.65 -9.28
CA LEU A 425 15.40 -17.69 -10.36
C LEU A 425 14.94 -18.46 -11.60
N MET A 426 13.88 -17.97 -12.24
CA MET A 426 13.44 -18.44 -13.54
C MET A 426 13.66 -17.34 -14.57
N ALA A 427 14.22 -17.71 -15.72
CA ALA A 427 14.43 -16.82 -16.86
C ALA A 427 13.64 -17.35 -18.07
N LEU A 428 12.78 -16.50 -18.64
CA LEU A 428 12.03 -16.76 -19.86
C LEU A 428 12.68 -15.98 -21.00
N ALA A 429 13.15 -16.67 -22.03
CA ALA A 429 13.59 -16.02 -23.26
C ALA A 429 12.34 -15.64 -24.07
N LEU A 430 12.24 -14.36 -24.46
CA LEU A 430 11.22 -13.90 -25.38
C LEU A 430 11.61 -14.27 -26.83
N PRO A 431 10.63 -14.49 -27.73
CA PRO A 431 10.84 -14.93 -29.10
C PRO A 431 11.84 -14.10 -29.92
#